data_AF-A0A7S0ABY8-F1
#
_entry.id   AF-A0A7S0ABY8-F1
#
_cell.length_a   1.000
_cell.length_b   1.000
_cell.length_c   1.000
_cell.angle_alpha   90.00
_cell.angle_beta   90.00
_cell.angle_gamma   90.00
#
_symmetry.space_group_name_H-M   'P 1'
#
loop_
_entity.id
_entity.type
_entity.pdbx_description
1 polymer ?
#
loop_
_entity_poly.entity_id
_entity_poly.type
_entity_poly.pdbx_seq_one_letter_code
_entity_poly.pdbx_strand_id
1 'polypeptide(L)'
;RRLINEGVEDETPEHEVESTNFLRNFYADRMLYFVGPQRYRRADEFVEELMLTPPVVVSKDGGNVVIVNPLNIAELLLIKRDKVASEWQQIAKETPQEHSEIRRMQLDRMMGRPVMRDQEMMVEEGLTGGGGGGGSGGIDEQQ
;
A
#
# COMPACT_ATOMS: atom_id res chain seq x y z
N ARG A 1 -29.61 -6.49 -5.47
CA ARG A 1 -28.61 -6.04 -4.47
C ARG A 1 -29.28 -5.85 -3.11
N ARG A 2 -29.71 -6.94 -2.47
CA ARG A 2 -30.38 -6.91 -1.16
C ARG A 2 -30.34 -8.31 -0.54
N LEU A 3 -29.15 -8.85 -0.25
CA LEU A 3 -28.95 -10.13 0.48
C LEU A 3 -27.52 -10.23 1.09
N ILE A 4 -26.95 -9.16 1.65
CA ILE A 4 -25.61 -9.25 2.31
C ILE A 4 -25.67 -8.91 3.81
N ASN A 5 -26.81 -8.43 4.33
CA ASN A 5 -26.91 -8.01 5.74
C ASN A 5 -27.76 -8.94 6.63
N GLU A 6 -28.13 -10.15 6.17
CA GLU A 6 -28.97 -11.08 6.95
C GLU A 6 -28.21 -12.30 7.49
N GLY A 7 -26.87 -12.31 7.41
CA GLY A 7 -26.05 -13.48 7.76
C GLY A 7 -24.92 -13.25 8.76
N VAL A 8 -24.89 -12.12 9.47
CA VAL A 8 -24.16 -12.11 10.75
C VAL A 8 -25.09 -12.74 11.76
N GLU A 9 -25.34 -14.04 11.62
CA GLU A 9 -25.72 -14.84 12.78
C GLU A 9 -24.63 -14.56 13.82
N ASP A 10 -25.00 -14.33 15.07
CA ASP A 10 -24.04 -14.21 16.17
C ASP A 10 -23.18 -15.48 16.17
N GLU A 11 -22.05 -15.44 15.44
CA GLU A 11 -21.12 -16.55 15.37
C GLU A 11 -20.66 -16.74 16.81
N THR A 12 -21.07 -17.85 17.40
CA THR A 12 -20.61 -18.19 18.74
C THR A 12 -19.08 -18.12 18.74
N PRO A 13 -18.45 -17.70 19.86
CA PRO A 13 -17.00 -17.64 19.93
C PRO A 13 -16.34 -18.99 19.59
N GLU A 14 -17.06 -20.10 19.76
CA GLU A 14 -16.63 -21.43 19.33
C GLU A 14 -16.53 -21.56 17.80
N HIS A 15 -17.52 -21.03 17.05
CA HIS A 15 -17.51 -21.03 15.58
C HIS A 15 -16.35 -20.21 15.01
N GLU A 16 -16.07 -19.04 15.60
CA GLU A 16 -14.94 -18.19 15.19
C GLU A 16 -13.60 -18.92 15.41
N VAL A 17 -13.45 -19.59 16.56
CA VAL A 17 -12.24 -20.36 16.88
C VAL A 17 -12.04 -21.51 15.89
N GLU A 18 -13.08 -22.29 15.59
CA GLU A 18 -12.94 -23.40 14.63
C GLU A 18 -12.71 -22.92 13.21
N SER A 19 -13.37 -21.84 12.78
CA SER A 19 -13.13 -21.21 11.47
C SER A 19 -11.69 -20.70 11.36
N THR A 20 -11.16 -20.12 12.43
CA THR A 20 -9.77 -19.66 12.50
C THR A 20 -8.78 -20.83 12.45
N ASN A 21 -9.03 -21.90 13.21
CA ASN A 21 -8.21 -23.10 13.19
C ASN A 21 -8.21 -23.76 11.81
N PHE A 22 -9.38 -23.87 11.19
CA PHE A 22 -9.53 -24.36 9.82
C PHE A 22 -8.69 -23.54 8.85
N LEU A 23 -8.85 -22.20 8.83
CA LEU A 23 -8.12 -21.35 7.90
C LEU A 23 -6.60 -21.43 8.13
N ARG A 24 -6.15 -21.51 9.39
CA ARG A 24 -4.74 -21.66 9.73
C ARG A 24 -4.14 -22.95 9.17
N ASN A 25 -4.84 -24.07 9.33
CA ASN A 25 -4.41 -25.36 8.81
C ASN A 25 -4.43 -25.36 7.28
N PHE A 26 -5.52 -24.85 6.71
CA PHE A 26 -5.67 -24.71 5.25
C PHE A 26 -4.52 -23.90 4.65
N TYR A 27 -4.12 -22.80 5.30
CA TYR A 27 -2.98 -21.97 4.92
C TYR A 27 -1.64 -22.69 5.06
N ALA A 28 -1.41 -23.39 6.18
CA ALA A 28 -0.16 -24.11 6.43
C ALA A 28 0.12 -25.17 5.36
N ASP A 29 -0.89 -25.94 4.98
CA ASP A 29 -0.79 -26.96 3.92
C ASP A 29 -0.48 -26.35 2.55
N ARG A 30 -0.85 -25.08 2.36
CA ARG A 30 -0.80 -24.34 1.09
C ARG A 30 0.20 -23.19 1.12
N MET A 31 1.16 -23.23 2.05
CA MET A 31 2.15 -22.15 2.19
C MET A 31 2.97 -21.92 0.91
N LEU A 32 3.10 -22.94 0.06
CA LEU A 32 3.79 -22.87 -1.24
C LEU A 32 3.15 -21.87 -2.23
N TYR A 33 1.89 -21.48 -2.06
CA TYR A 33 1.28 -20.41 -2.86
C TYR A 33 1.90 -19.04 -2.58
N PHE A 34 2.55 -18.88 -1.42
CA PHE A 34 3.08 -17.60 -0.95
C PHE A 34 4.62 -17.57 -0.85
N VAL A 35 5.31 -18.71 -0.98
CA VAL A 35 6.77 -18.81 -0.89
C VAL A 35 7.45 -19.15 -2.22
N GLY A 36 8.49 -18.40 -2.58
CA GLY A 36 9.33 -18.66 -3.75
C GLY A 36 9.15 -17.66 -4.89
N PRO A 37 9.76 -17.91 -6.08
CA PRO A 37 9.57 -17.09 -7.27
C PRO A 37 8.12 -17.21 -7.75
N GLN A 38 7.26 -16.31 -7.27
CA GLN A 38 5.83 -16.39 -7.51
C GLN A 38 5.48 -15.97 -8.94
N ARG A 39 4.63 -16.77 -9.58
CA ARG A 39 3.89 -16.35 -10.78
C ARG A 39 2.71 -15.51 -10.34
N TYR A 40 2.33 -14.56 -11.19
CA TYR A 40 1.10 -13.78 -10.99
C TYR A 40 -0.11 -14.74 -10.82
N ARG A 41 -1.10 -14.38 -9.99
CA ARG A 41 -2.38 -15.09 -9.71
C ARG A 41 -2.39 -16.24 -8.69
N ARG A 42 -1.27 -16.63 -8.09
CA ARG A 42 -1.23 -17.68 -7.04
C ARG A 42 -2.16 -17.42 -5.85
N ALA A 43 -2.29 -16.16 -5.44
CA ALA A 43 -3.19 -15.79 -4.36
C ALA A 43 -4.68 -15.98 -4.75
N ASP A 44 -5.02 -15.84 -6.02
CA ASP A 44 -6.39 -16.05 -6.49
C ASP A 44 -6.71 -17.55 -6.58
N GLU A 45 -5.74 -18.38 -6.98
CA GLU A 45 -5.85 -19.86 -6.94
C GLU A 45 -6.10 -20.37 -5.51
N PHE A 46 -5.41 -19.80 -4.52
CA PHE A 46 -5.64 -20.12 -3.10
C PHE A 46 -7.08 -19.82 -2.66
N VAL A 47 -7.63 -18.66 -3.07
CA VAL A 47 -9.01 -18.28 -2.72
C VAL A 47 -10.02 -19.14 -3.49
N GLU A 48 -9.75 -19.45 -4.76
CA GLU A 48 -10.57 -20.37 -5.55
C GLU A 48 -10.65 -21.75 -4.89
N GLU A 49 -9.51 -22.30 -4.47
CA GLU A 49 -9.46 -23.57 -3.77
C GLU A 49 -10.23 -23.52 -2.44
N LEU A 50 -10.12 -22.40 -1.70
CA LEU A 50 -10.87 -22.19 -0.47
C LEU A 50 -12.39 -22.17 -0.72
N MET A 51 -12.85 -21.51 -1.77
CA MET A 51 -14.28 -21.46 -2.15
C MET A 51 -14.83 -22.80 -2.62
N LEU A 52 -13.99 -23.64 -3.24
CA LEU A 52 -14.36 -24.98 -3.69
C LEU A 52 -14.30 -26.04 -2.58
N THR A 53 -13.76 -25.69 -1.41
CA THR A 53 -13.64 -26.61 -0.29
C THR A 53 -15.03 -26.84 0.35
N PRO A 54 -15.46 -28.10 0.51
CA PRO A 54 -16.75 -28.39 1.12
C PRO A 54 -16.77 -27.99 2.61
N PRO A 55 -17.96 -27.70 3.18
CA PRO A 55 -18.10 -27.47 4.61
C PRO A 55 -17.55 -28.63 5.45
N VAL A 56 -16.88 -28.30 6.55
CA VAL A 56 -16.25 -29.27 7.43
C VAL A 56 -16.99 -29.31 8.76
N VAL A 57 -17.33 -30.52 9.21
CA VAL A 57 -17.95 -30.75 10.51
C VAL A 57 -16.85 -31.03 11.53
N VAL A 58 -16.77 -30.22 12.57
CA VAL A 58 -15.83 -30.35 13.68
C VAL A 58 -16.60 -30.77 14.93
N SER A 59 -16.29 -31.95 15.44
CA SER A 59 -16.85 -32.44 16.70
C SER A 59 -15.91 -32.11 17.86
N LYS A 60 -16.46 -31.56 18.94
CA LYS A 60 -15.74 -31.24 20.17
C LYS A 60 -16.05 -32.23 21.29
N ASP A 61 -15.12 -32.33 22.23
CA ASP A 61 -15.31 -33.05 23.48
C ASP A 61 -16.49 -32.42 24.24
N GLY A 62 -17.55 -33.20 24.44
CA GLY A 62 -18.81 -32.72 25.03
C GLY A 62 -20.02 -32.77 24.10
N GLY A 63 -19.86 -33.24 22.85
CA GLY A 63 -20.96 -33.47 21.92
C GLY A 63 -21.40 -32.22 21.15
N ASN A 64 -20.70 -31.09 21.34
CA ASN A 64 -20.88 -29.92 20.49
C ASN A 64 -20.31 -30.19 19.09
N VAL A 65 -21.10 -29.83 18.09
CA VAL A 65 -20.74 -29.97 16.68
C VAL A 65 -20.79 -28.59 16.04
N VAL A 66 -19.66 -28.16 15.48
CA VAL A 66 -19.52 -26.90 14.77
C VAL A 66 -19.33 -27.22 13.29
N ILE A 67 -20.07 -26.52 12.43
CA ILE A 67 -19.91 -26.64 10.98
C ILE A 67 -19.15 -25.41 10.51
N VAL A 68 -17.95 -25.61 9.97
CA VAL A 68 -17.15 -24.55 9.37
C VAL A 68 -17.49 -24.48 7.89
N ASN A 69 -17.86 -23.28 7.41
CA ASN A 69 -18.12 -23.03 5.99
C ASN A 69 -16.96 -22.24 5.35
N PRO A 70 -16.09 -22.89 4.56
CA PRO A 70 -14.96 -22.23 3.88
C PRO A 70 -15.38 -21.08 2.97
N LEU A 71 -16.59 -21.12 2.40
CA LEU A 71 -17.10 -20.05 1.54
C LEU A 71 -17.27 -18.72 2.30
N ASN A 72 -17.79 -18.78 3.53
CA ASN A 72 -17.93 -17.59 4.39
C ASN A 72 -16.55 -17.03 4.74
N ILE A 73 -15.58 -17.91 5.01
CA ILE A 73 -14.19 -17.50 5.28
C ILE A 73 -13.58 -16.81 4.05
N ALA A 74 -13.82 -17.33 2.84
CA ALA A 74 -13.35 -16.72 1.60
C ALA A 74 -13.97 -15.33 1.36
N GLU A 75 -15.27 -15.17 1.63
CA GLU A 75 -15.94 -13.87 1.54
C GLU A 75 -15.33 -12.85 2.51
N LEU A 76 -15.18 -13.24 3.78
CA LEU A 76 -14.54 -12.38 4.80
C LEU A 76 -13.10 -12.02 4.42
N LEU A 77 -12.35 -12.96 3.85
CA LEU A 77 -10.99 -12.72 3.38
C LEU A 77 -10.96 -11.68 2.25
N LEU A 78 -11.88 -11.77 1.28
CA LEU A 78 -11.99 -10.82 0.18
C LEU A 78 -12.36 -9.41 0.67
N ILE A 79 -13.28 -9.30 1.63
CA ILE A 79 -13.63 -8.02 2.26
C ILE A 79 -12.42 -7.40 2.96
N LYS A 80 -11.68 -8.20 3.75
CA LYS A 80 -10.46 -7.73 4.42
C LYS A 80 -9.38 -7.32 3.41
N ARG A 81 -9.23 -8.07 2.31
CA ARG A 81 -8.29 -7.76 1.23
C ARG A 81 -8.62 -6.42 0.57
N ASP A 82 -9.89 -6.16 0.28
CA ASP A 82 -10.32 -4.89 -0.33
C ASP A 82 -10.02 -3.68 0.57
N LYS A 83 -10.26 -3.84 1.88
CA LYS A 83 -9.90 -2.83 2.88
C LYS A 83 -8.39 -2.55 2.88
N VAL A 84 -7.55 -3.58 2.98
CA VAL A 84 -6.09 -3.43 2.97
C VAL A 84 -5.60 -2.81 1.65
N ALA A 85 -6.17 -3.23 0.51
CA ALA A 85 -5.83 -2.65 -0.79
C ALA A 85 -6.17 -1.16 -0.86
N SER A 86 -7.30 -0.74 -0.30
CA SER A 86 -7.71 0.67 -0.22
C SER A 86 -6.77 1.49 0.67
N GLU A 87 -6.38 0.95 1.83
CA GLU A 87 -5.40 1.58 2.73
C GLU A 87 -4.04 1.76 2.04
N TRP A 88 -3.57 0.72 1.34
CA TRP A 88 -2.30 0.77 0.61
C TRP A 88 -2.37 1.72 -0.58
N GLN A 89 -3.51 1.79 -1.28
CA GLN A 89 -3.71 2.75 -2.35
C GLN A 89 -3.64 4.19 -1.82
N GLN A 90 -4.21 4.44 -0.63
CA GLN A 90 -4.17 5.75 -0.01
C GLN A 90 -2.73 6.15 0.36
N ILE A 91 -1.99 5.27 1.02
CA ILE A 91 -0.57 5.48 1.35
C ILE A 91 0.27 5.72 0.08
N ALA A 92 0.01 4.96 -0.98
CA ALA A 92 0.70 5.12 -2.26
C ALA A 92 0.42 6.46 -2.94
N LYS A 93 -0.76 7.07 -2.73
CA LYS A 93 -1.08 8.42 -3.21
C LYS A 93 -0.40 9.51 -2.40
N GLU A 94 -0.24 9.29 -1.09
CA GLU A 94 0.40 10.22 -0.16
C GLU A 94 1.93 10.19 -0.25
N THR A 95 2.49 9.09 -0.75
CA THR A 95 3.93 8.97 -0.99
C THR A 95 4.35 9.97 -2.08
N PRO A 96 5.26 10.92 -1.79
CA PRO A 96 5.67 11.93 -2.75
C PRO A 96 6.22 11.30 -4.04
N GLN A 97 5.98 11.96 -5.17
CA GLN A 97 6.60 11.60 -6.45
C GLN A 97 8.10 11.93 -6.52
N GLU A 98 8.83 11.80 -5.40
CA GLU A 98 10.29 12.02 -5.34
C GLU A 98 11.01 11.19 -6.40
N HIS A 99 10.55 9.96 -6.68
CA HIS A 99 11.11 9.14 -7.76
C HIS A 99 10.84 9.68 -9.17
N SER A 100 9.78 10.46 -9.37
CA SER A 100 9.50 11.14 -10.64
C SER A 100 10.38 12.37 -10.80
N GLU A 101 10.60 13.12 -9.72
CA GLU A 101 11.51 14.26 -9.70
C GLU A 101 12.97 13.84 -9.87
N ILE A 102 13.41 12.76 -9.21
CA ILE A 102 14.72 12.16 -9.40
C ILE A 102 14.89 11.69 -10.85
N ARG A 103 13.89 11.02 -11.43
CA ARG A 103 13.93 10.61 -12.84
C ARG A 103 13.95 11.80 -13.80
N ARG A 104 13.17 12.86 -13.51
CA ARG A 104 13.21 14.13 -14.25
C ARG A 104 14.60 14.75 -14.20
N MET A 105 15.19 14.88 -13.01
CA MET A 105 16.55 15.41 -12.83
C MET A 105 17.61 14.58 -13.55
N GLN A 106 17.49 13.24 -13.53
CA GLN A 106 18.38 12.35 -14.28
C GLN A 106 18.24 12.55 -15.80
N LEU A 107 17.02 12.66 -16.30
CA LEU A 107 16.74 12.96 -17.72
C LEU A 107 17.26 14.34 -18.13
N ASP A 108 17.02 15.37 -17.32
CA ASP A 108 17.53 16.72 -17.55
C ASP A 108 19.05 16.75 -17.65
N ARG A 109 19.74 15.97 -16.79
CA ARG A 109 21.20 15.80 -16.84
C ARG A 109 21.67 15.10 -18.12
N MET A 110 20.96 14.07 -18.59
CA MET A 110 21.28 13.38 -19.86
C MET A 110 21.03 14.28 -21.08
N MET A 111 20.04 15.17 -21.00
CA MET A 111 19.66 16.10 -22.08
C MET A 111 20.43 17.43 -22.02
N GLY A 112 21.41 17.57 -21.12
CA GLY A 112 22.27 18.75 -21.00
C GLY A 112 21.57 19.99 -20.43
N ARG A 113 20.42 19.85 -19.75
CA ARG A 113 19.73 20.95 -19.09
C ARG A 113 20.37 21.22 -17.72
N PRO A 114 20.63 22.49 -17.35
CA PRO A 114 21.19 22.81 -16.04
C PRO A 114 20.15 22.52 -14.95
N VAL A 115 20.54 21.73 -13.95
CA VAL A 115 19.73 21.50 -12.75
C VAL A 115 19.76 22.78 -11.91
N MET A 116 18.67 23.54 -11.92
CA MET A 116 18.48 24.64 -10.99
C MET A 116 18.34 24.03 -9.60
N ARG A 117 19.37 24.18 -8.74
CA ARG A 117 19.22 23.93 -7.31
C ARG A 117 18.46 25.13 -6.75
N ASP A 118 17.31 24.89 -6.13
CA ASP A 118 16.58 25.93 -5.41
C ASP A 118 17.47 26.52 -4.32
N GLN A 119 17.97 27.72 -4.60
CA GLN A 119 18.78 28.52 -3.72
C GLN A 119 17.88 29.57 -3.08
N GLU A 120 17.04 29.16 -2.13
CA GLU A 120 16.40 30.07 -1.17
C GLU A 120 16.38 29.44 0.24
N MET A 121 17.58 29.25 0.79
CA MET A 121 17.81 29.44 2.22
C MET A 121 18.93 30.47 2.39
N MET A 122 18.62 31.72 2.03
CA MET A 122 19.35 32.89 2.51
C MET A 122 18.32 33.82 3.17
N VAL A 123 18.07 33.58 4.45
CA VAL A 123 17.54 34.61 5.35
C VAL A 123 18.47 34.68 6.55
N GLU A 124 19.61 35.33 6.37
CA GLU A 124 20.30 36.03 7.46
C GLU A 124 21.34 36.98 6.87
N GLU A 125 20.98 38.25 6.64
CA GLU A 125 21.89 39.37 6.92
C GLU A 125 21.04 40.58 7.29
N GLY A 126 20.89 40.76 8.60
CA GLY A 126 20.61 42.07 9.15
C GLY A 126 21.88 42.92 9.14
N LEU A 127 21.64 44.23 9.01
CA LEU A 127 22.42 45.34 9.57
C LEU A 127 23.51 46.00 8.70
N THR A 128 23.12 47.19 8.26
CA THR A 128 23.82 48.48 8.40
C THR A 128 24.82 48.92 7.32
N GLY A 129 24.47 50.04 6.69
CA GLY A 129 25.33 51.23 6.79
C GLY A 129 25.85 51.81 5.48
N GLY A 130 25.22 52.91 5.05
CA GLY A 130 25.95 54.15 4.80
C GLY A 130 26.63 54.37 3.44
N GLY A 131 26.02 55.24 2.64
CA GLY A 131 26.70 56.47 2.21
C GLY A 131 27.48 56.48 0.89
N GLY A 132 26.94 57.23 -0.08
CA GLY A 132 27.63 58.43 -0.58
C GLY A 132 28.41 58.35 -1.91
N GLY A 133 28.04 59.25 -2.84
CA GLY A 133 28.89 59.80 -3.92
C GLY A 133 29.02 58.91 -5.16
N GLY A 134 28.64 59.30 -6.38
CA GLY A 134 28.86 60.59 -7.03
C GLY A 134 30.11 60.49 -7.91
N GLY A 135 29.97 60.36 -9.24
CA GLY A 135 31.13 60.32 -10.13
C GLY A 135 30.79 59.97 -11.58
N SER A 136 30.48 61.01 -12.37
CA SER A 136 30.44 61.01 -13.82
C SER A 136 31.81 60.66 -14.45
N GLY A 137 31.81 60.04 -15.63
CA GLY A 137 32.90 60.20 -16.58
C GLY A 137 33.10 59.07 -17.59
N GLY A 138 33.12 59.43 -18.88
CA GLY A 138 33.98 58.79 -19.88
C GLY A 138 33.31 57.75 -20.77
N ILE A 139 32.68 58.23 -21.84
CA ILE A 139 32.59 57.53 -23.12
C ILE A 139 34.01 57.53 -23.71
N ASP A 140 34.51 56.38 -24.15
CA ASP A 140 35.54 56.36 -25.20
C ASP A 140 35.35 55.14 -26.12
N GLU A 141 35.33 55.49 -27.39
CA GLU A 141 35.02 54.73 -28.59
C GLU A 141 36.32 54.68 -29.40
N GLN A 142 36.93 53.52 -29.58
CA GLN A 142 38.01 53.28 -30.56
C GLN A 142 37.83 51.85 -31.08
N GLN A 143 37.36 51.72 -32.33
CA GLN A 143 38.13 51.50 -33.57
C GLN A 143 38.77 50.12 -33.67
#